data_AF-A0AAP0CIW4-F1
#
_entry.id   AF-A0AAP0CIW4-F1
#
_cell.length_a   1.000
_cell.length_b   1.000
_cell.length_c   1.000
_cell.angle_alpha   90.00
_cell.angle_beta   90.00
_cell.angle_gamma   90.00
#
_symmetry.space_group_name_H-M   'P 1'
#
loop_
_entity.id
_entity.type
_entity.pdbx_description
1 polymer ?
#
loop_
_entity_poly.entity_id
_entity_poly.type
_entity_poly.pdbx_seq_one_letter_code
_entity_poly.pdbx_strand_id
1 'polypeptide(L)'
;MTTIRRFCCDDLLRFSSVNLDHLTETFNMSFYMTYLARWPDYFHVAEAPGNRVMGYIMGKVEGQGESWHGHVTAVTVAPEFRRQQLAKKLMNLLEDISDKM
;
A
#
# COMPACT_ATOMS: atom_id res chain seq x y z
N MET A 1 18.37 -4.16 0.98
CA MET A 1 17.71 -4.35 -0.33
C MET A 1 16.21 -4.42 -0.07
N THR A 2 15.39 -3.67 -0.79
CA THR A 2 13.93 -3.63 -0.60
C THR A 2 13.26 -4.28 -1.79
N THR A 3 12.32 -5.18 -1.53
CA THR A 3 11.49 -5.81 -2.56
C THR A 3 10.11 -5.18 -2.50
N ILE A 4 9.62 -4.66 -3.61
CA ILE A 4 8.23 -4.19 -3.74
C ILE A 4 7.47 -5.27 -4.49
N ARG A 5 6.35 -5.71 -3.93
CA ARG A 5 5.48 -6.74 -4.52
C ARG A 5 4.02 -6.44 -4.23
N ARG A 6 3.12 -7.13 -4.93
CA ARG A 6 1.69 -7.10 -4.63
C ARG A 6 1.44 -7.54 -3.18
N PHE A 7 0.49 -6.89 -2.55
CA PHE A 7 0.02 -7.24 -1.23
C PHE A 7 -0.78 -8.55 -1.28
N CYS A 8 -0.62 -9.41 -0.29
CA CYS A 8 -1.32 -10.70 -0.17
C CYS A 8 -2.04 -10.78 1.18
N CYS A 9 -3.03 -11.66 1.31
CA CYS A 9 -3.77 -11.82 2.57
C CYS A 9 -2.87 -12.14 3.78
N ASP A 10 -1.77 -12.88 3.58
CA ASP A 10 -0.80 -13.20 4.64
C ASP A 10 -0.14 -11.95 5.25
N ASP A 11 0.01 -10.89 4.45
CA ASP A 11 0.61 -9.63 4.90
C ASP A 11 -0.24 -8.93 5.98
N LEU A 12 -1.55 -9.19 6.01
CA LEU A 12 -2.46 -8.65 7.04
C LEU A 12 -2.12 -9.14 8.45
N LEU A 13 -1.47 -10.30 8.57
CA LEU A 13 -1.03 -10.84 9.84
C LEU A 13 0.34 -10.28 10.27
N ARG A 14 1.06 -9.62 9.36
CA ARG A 14 2.48 -9.25 9.51
C ARG A 14 2.71 -7.74 9.54
N PHE A 15 1.80 -6.94 9.02
CA PHE A 15 1.95 -5.48 8.93
C PHE A 15 1.61 -4.70 10.21
N SER A 16 1.31 -5.39 11.33
CA SER A 16 1.00 -4.75 12.61
C SER A 16 2.09 -3.78 13.08
N SER A 17 3.36 -4.03 12.78
CA SER A 17 4.46 -3.12 13.13
C SER A 17 4.37 -1.76 12.43
N VAL A 18 3.74 -1.71 11.25
CA VAL A 18 3.50 -0.47 10.49
C VAL A 18 2.19 0.20 10.95
N ASN A 19 1.18 -0.60 11.28
CA ASN A 19 -0.13 -0.12 11.74
C ASN A 19 -0.15 0.42 13.18
N LEU A 20 0.81 0.04 14.01
CA LEU A 20 0.95 0.58 15.37
C LEU A 20 1.62 1.97 15.41
N ASP A 21 2.07 2.46 14.25
CA ASP A 21 2.54 3.83 14.11
C ASP A 21 1.38 4.81 14.28
N HIS A 22 1.54 5.81 15.14
CA HIS A 22 0.49 6.79 15.42
C HIS A 22 0.05 7.59 14.19
N LEU A 23 0.91 7.69 13.16
CA LEU A 23 0.58 8.37 11.91
C LEU A 23 -0.10 7.45 10.88
N THR A 24 -0.21 6.15 11.16
CA THR A 24 -0.87 5.20 10.26
C THR A 24 -2.35 5.11 10.62
N GLU A 25 -3.21 5.47 9.67
CA GLU A 25 -4.64 5.18 9.78
C GLU A 25 -4.88 3.68 9.57
N THR A 26 -5.61 3.07 10.50
CA THR A 26 -5.87 1.62 10.50
C THR A 26 -7.34 1.33 10.23
N PHE A 27 -7.59 0.27 9.48
CA PHE A 27 -8.94 -0.16 9.10
C PHE A 27 -9.24 -1.56 9.62
N ASN A 28 -10.50 -1.97 9.57
CA ASN A 28 -10.88 -3.35 9.91
C ASN A 28 -10.40 -4.34 8.82
N MET A 29 -10.31 -5.61 9.18
CA MET A 29 -9.84 -6.66 8.27
C MET A 29 -10.69 -6.75 6.99
N SER A 30 -12.02 -6.59 7.11
CA SER A 30 -12.94 -6.62 5.97
C SER A 30 -12.65 -5.52 4.94
N PHE A 31 -12.20 -4.35 5.39
CA PHE A 31 -11.87 -3.23 4.52
C PHE A 31 -10.64 -3.54 3.66
N TYR A 32 -9.57 -4.03 4.28
CA TYR A 32 -8.39 -4.47 3.54
C TYR A 32 -8.68 -5.61 2.55
N MET A 33 -9.46 -6.61 2.98
CA MET A 33 -9.85 -7.72 2.10
C MET A 33 -10.70 -7.26 0.92
N THR A 34 -11.60 -6.29 1.13
CA THR A 34 -12.43 -5.73 0.04
C THR A 34 -11.57 -5.05 -1.01
N TYR A 35 -10.57 -4.28 -0.59
CA TYR A 35 -9.63 -3.63 -1.51
C TYR A 35 -8.78 -4.63 -2.27
N LEU A 36 -8.28 -5.65 -1.59
CA LEU A 36 -7.51 -6.71 -2.24
C LEU A 36 -8.35 -7.44 -3.30
N ALA A 37 -9.65 -7.65 -3.05
CA ALA A 37 -10.55 -8.29 -3.99
C ALA A 37 -10.95 -7.37 -5.17
N ARG A 38 -11.15 -6.07 -4.95
CA ARG A 38 -11.59 -5.12 -6.00
C ARG A 38 -10.45 -4.53 -6.81
N TRP A 39 -9.36 -4.17 -6.16
CA TRP A 39 -8.24 -3.44 -6.76
C TRP A 39 -6.89 -4.09 -6.36
N PRO A 40 -6.66 -5.37 -6.73
CA PRO A 40 -5.43 -6.08 -6.36
C PRO A 40 -4.16 -5.40 -6.89
N ASP A 41 -4.26 -4.71 -8.03
CA ASP A 41 -3.14 -3.95 -8.60
C ASP A 41 -2.86 -2.63 -7.86
N TYR A 42 -3.80 -2.11 -7.09
CA TYR A 42 -3.60 -0.88 -6.31
C TYR A 42 -3.09 -1.14 -4.89
N PHE A 43 -2.74 -2.40 -4.58
CA PHE A 43 -2.30 -2.79 -3.25
C PHE A 43 -0.91 -3.44 -3.30
N HIS A 44 0.08 -2.72 -2.78
CA HIS A 44 1.48 -3.13 -2.79
C HIS A 44 2.15 -3.00 -1.42
N VAL A 45 3.10 -3.88 -1.15
CA VAL A 45 3.90 -3.90 0.07
C VAL A 45 5.38 -3.77 -0.28
N ALA A 46 6.11 -3.04 0.55
CA ALA A 46 7.56 -3.00 0.57
C ALA A 46 8.09 -3.89 1.68
N GLU A 47 8.97 -4.82 1.34
CA GLU A 47 9.51 -5.83 2.24
C GLU A 47 11.03 -5.71 2.34
N ALA A 48 11.53 -5.77 3.58
CA ALA A 48 12.95 -5.84 3.90
C ALA A 48 13.42 -7.30 3.91
N PRO A 49 14.75 -7.54 3.82
CA PRO A 49 15.30 -8.89 3.99
C PRO A 49 14.88 -9.45 5.35
N GLY A 50 14.56 -10.74 5.40
CA GLY A 50 14.02 -11.38 6.61
C GLY A 50 12.52 -11.15 6.80
N ASN A 51 11.80 -10.90 5.71
CA ASN A 51 10.34 -10.92 5.69
C ASN A 51 9.68 -9.87 6.61
N ARG A 52 10.34 -8.71 6.76
CA ARG A 52 9.80 -7.59 7.57
C ARG A 52 9.10 -6.59 6.68
N VAL A 53 7.85 -6.27 7.01
CA VAL A 53 7.09 -5.24 6.29
C VAL A 53 7.68 -3.88 6.60
N MET A 54 8.18 -3.19 5.57
CA MET A 54 8.73 -1.84 5.67
C MET A 54 7.66 -0.77 5.54
N GLY A 55 6.61 -1.05 4.77
CA GLY A 55 5.54 -0.12 4.45
C GLY A 55 4.62 -0.70 3.38
N TYR A 56 3.48 -0.06 3.16
CA TYR A 56 2.54 -0.46 2.13
C TYR A 56 1.86 0.75 1.51
N ILE A 57 1.33 0.57 0.32
CA ILE A 57 0.43 1.51 -0.34
C ILE A 57 -0.84 0.80 -0.78
N MET A 58 -1.96 1.47 -0.56
CA MET A 58 -3.29 0.97 -0.81
C MET A 58 -4.07 2.07 -1.51
N GLY A 59 -4.59 1.77 -2.70
CA GLY A 59 -5.44 2.65 -3.45
C GLY A 59 -6.67 1.96 -4.01
N LYS A 60 -7.51 2.74 -4.65
CA LYS A 60 -8.70 2.32 -5.38
C LYS A 60 -8.89 3.21 -6.60
N VAL A 61 -9.84 2.87 -7.44
CA VAL A 61 -10.27 3.71 -8.55
C VAL A 61 -11.65 4.29 -8.23
N GLU A 62 -11.83 5.59 -8.46
CA GLU A 62 -13.07 6.32 -8.18
C GLU A 62 -13.46 7.26 -9.33
N GLY A 63 -14.72 7.70 -9.30
CA GLY A 63 -15.29 8.62 -10.29
C GLY A 63 -15.97 7.93 -11.47
N GLN A 64 -16.52 8.76 -12.37
CA GLN A 64 -17.23 8.34 -13.58
C GLN A 64 -16.92 9.32 -14.72
N GLY A 65 -16.87 8.82 -15.96
CA GLY A 65 -16.59 9.63 -17.14
C GLY A 65 -15.27 10.38 -17.03
N GLU A 66 -15.30 11.71 -17.25
CA GLU A 66 -14.11 12.57 -17.17
C GLU A 66 -13.55 12.73 -15.75
N SER A 67 -14.29 12.34 -14.72
CA SER A 67 -13.83 12.35 -13.33
C SER A 67 -13.22 11.03 -12.90
N TRP A 68 -12.92 10.09 -13.81
CA TRP A 68 -12.26 8.83 -13.49
C TRP A 68 -10.81 9.06 -13.04
N HIS A 69 -10.46 8.63 -11.83
CA HIS A 69 -9.13 8.82 -11.27
C HIS A 69 -8.73 7.74 -10.26
N GLY A 70 -7.43 7.54 -10.11
CA GLY A 70 -6.85 6.77 -9.01
C GLY A 70 -6.92 7.54 -7.69
N HIS A 71 -7.25 6.84 -6.60
CA HIS A 71 -7.33 7.40 -5.27
C HIS A 71 -6.42 6.63 -4.32
N VAL A 72 -5.53 7.33 -3.61
CA VAL A 72 -4.68 6.75 -2.57
C VAL A 72 -5.43 6.74 -1.26
N THR A 73 -5.75 5.54 -0.75
CA THR A 73 -6.42 5.36 0.54
C THR A 73 -5.44 5.39 1.70
N ALA A 74 -4.29 4.72 1.56
CA ALA A 74 -3.25 4.74 2.58
C ALA A 74 -1.86 4.59 1.98
N VAL A 75 -0.91 5.36 2.48
CA VAL A 75 0.52 5.15 2.24
C VAL A 75 1.25 5.32 3.57
N THR A 76 1.99 4.28 3.97
CA THR A 76 2.70 4.31 5.25
C THR A 76 4.02 3.55 5.17
N VAL A 77 4.98 4.00 5.98
CA VAL A 77 6.32 3.43 6.10
C VAL A 77 6.68 3.41 7.58
N ALA A 78 7.07 2.22 8.06
CA ALA A 78 7.47 2.02 9.45
C ALA A 78 8.63 2.98 9.83
N PRO A 79 8.65 3.51 11.06
CA PRO A 79 9.60 4.54 11.48
C PRO A 79 11.06 4.22 11.17
N GLU A 80 11.50 2.98 11.39
CA GLU A 80 12.89 2.55 11.15
C GLU A 80 13.29 2.51 9.67
N PHE A 81 12.33 2.57 8.75
CA PHE A 81 12.55 2.50 7.29
C PHE A 81 12.27 3.83 6.58
N ARG A 82 11.96 4.90 7.32
CA ARG A 82 11.75 6.24 6.77
C ARG A 82 13.06 6.86 6.25
N ARG A 83 12.93 7.99 5.54
CA ARG A 83 14.05 8.77 4.94
C ARG A 83 14.85 8.04 3.84
N GLN A 84 14.34 6.90 3.35
CA GLN A 84 14.94 6.13 2.24
C GLN A 84 14.18 6.29 0.91
N GLN A 85 13.35 7.33 0.79
CA GLN A 85 12.48 7.57 -0.37
C GLN A 85 11.50 6.41 -0.67
N LEU A 86 11.18 5.57 0.32
CA LEU A 86 10.32 4.41 0.11
C LEU A 86 8.87 4.80 -0.22
N ALA A 87 8.30 5.76 0.51
CA ALA A 87 6.96 6.29 0.22
C ALA A 87 6.89 6.88 -1.19
N LYS A 88 7.95 7.58 -1.64
CA LYS A 88 8.05 8.10 -3.01
C LYS A 88 8.01 6.99 -4.04
N LYS A 89 8.77 5.90 -3.84
CA LYS A 89 8.75 4.74 -4.74
C LYS A 89 7.37 4.07 -4.80
N LEU A 90 6.70 3.95 -3.66
CA LEU A 90 5.36 3.37 -3.59
C LEU A 90 4.32 4.25 -4.31
N MET A 91 4.38 5.57 -4.12
CA MET A 91 3.50 6.52 -4.82
C MET A 91 3.71 6.48 -6.33
N ASN A 92 4.96 6.57 -6.79
CA ASN A 92 5.27 6.50 -8.22
C ASN A 92 4.80 5.17 -8.84
N LEU A 93 4.92 4.06 -8.11
CA LEU A 93 4.42 2.77 -8.58
C LEU A 93 2.90 2.80 -8.79
N LEU A 94 2.15 3.38 -7.86
CA LEU A 94 0.70 3.44 -7.95
C LEU A 94 0.23 4.40 -9.06
N GLU A 95 0.96 5.49 -9.27
CA GLU A 95 0.77 6.41 -10.39
C GLU A 95 1.01 5.69 -11.72
N ASP A 96 2.14 4.99 -11.88
CA ASP A 96 2.45 4.19 -13.07
C ASP A 96 1.41 3.10 -13.36
N ILE A 97 0.79 2.53 -12.32
CA ILE A 97 -0.29 1.54 -12.46
C ILE A 97 -1.59 2.23 -12.89
N SER A 98 -1.86 3.42 -12.35
CA SER A 98 -3.07 4.18 -12.68
C SER A 98 -3.07 4.70 -14.11
N ASP A 99 -1.93 5.13 -14.62
CA ASP A 99 -1.81 5.65 -15.99
C ASP A 99 -1.91 4.55 -17.07
N LYS A 100 -1.71 3.28 -16.68
CA LYS A 100 -1.73 2.13 -17.59
C LYS A 100 -3.09 1.44 -17.67
N MET A 101 -4.06 1.86 -16.86
CA MET A 101 -5.45 1.35 -16.88
C MET A 101 -6.36 2.31 -17.64
#